data_AF-A0A367G1J0-F1
#
_entry.id   AF-A0A367G1J0-F1
#
_cell.length_a   1.000
_cell.length_b   1.000
_cell.length_c   1.000
_cell.angle_alpha   90.00
_cell.angle_beta   90.00
_cell.angle_gamma   90.00
#
_symmetry.space_group_name_H-M   'P 1'
#
loop_
_entity.id
_entity.type
_entity.pdbx_description
1 polymer ?
#
loop_
_entity_poly.entity_id
_entity_poly.type
_entity_poly.pdbx_seq_one_letter_code
_entity_poly.pdbx_strand_id
1 'polypeptide(L)' 'MMHFIVEEENLICMYHNADRRRTIGKITAAMPGMDGDMWTLAQQTLSKLKRMTDSDYDSQKFYFTDENE' A
#
# COMPACT_ATOMS: atom_id res chain seq x y z
N MET A 1 -3.07 6.47 14.52
CA MET A 1 -2.21 5.78 13.52
C MET A 1 -3.14 5.10 12.53
N MET A 2 -2.90 5.25 11.23
CA MET A 2 -3.72 4.59 10.22
C MET A 2 -3.37 3.09 10.23
N HIS A 3 -4.36 2.21 10.37
CA HIS A 3 -4.12 0.76 10.33
C HIS A 3 -4.32 0.22 8.91
N PHE A 4 -3.32 -0.50 8.44
CA PHE A 4 -3.37 -1.33 7.24
C PHE A 4 -3.63 -2.78 7.65
N ILE A 5 -4.42 -3.49 6.86
CA ILE A 5 -4.55 -4.96 6.99
C ILE A 5 -3.37 -5.64 6.29
N VAL A 6 -3.17 -6.93 6.56
CA VAL A 6 -2.08 -7.73 6.00
C VAL A 6 -1.99 -7.60 4.47
N GLU A 7 -3.11 -7.73 3.77
CA GLU A 7 -3.18 -7.60 2.30
C GLU A 7 -2.74 -6.22 1.81
N GLU A 8 -3.11 -5.14 2.51
CA GLU A 8 -2.71 -3.78 2.15
C GLU A 8 -1.22 -3.55 2.43
N GLU A 9 -0.70 -4.07 3.54
CA GLU A 9 0.74 -4.01 3.85
C GLU A 9 1.55 -4.80 2.84
N ASN A 10 1.09 -5.98 2.43
CA ASN A 10 1.70 -6.78 1.38
C ASN A 10 1.70 -6.04 0.04
N LEU A 11 0.57 -5.41 -0.33
CA LEU A 11 0.48 -4.58 -1.52
C LEU A 11 1.46 -3.40 -1.45
N ILE A 12 1.53 -2.71 -0.31
CA ILE A 12 2.49 -1.62 -0.11
C ILE A 12 3.92 -2.13 -0.22
N CYS A 13 4.25 -3.28 0.37
CA CYS A 13 5.57 -3.92 0.29
C CYS A 13 5.98 -4.24 -1.15
N MET A 14 5.08 -4.82 -1.95
CA MET A 14 5.34 -5.11 -3.37
C MET A 14 5.70 -3.86 -4.17
N TYR A 15 5.10 -2.72 -3.83
CA TYR A 15 5.33 -1.44 -4.51
C TYR A 15 6.18 -0.45 -3.70
N HIS A 16 6.76 -0.89 -2.58
CA HIS A 16 7.38 -0.02 -1.59
C HIS A 16 8.56 0.72 -2.22
N ASN A 17 8.75 1.95 -1.79
CA ASN A 17 9.82 2.82 -2.29
C ASN A 17 10.23 3.80 -1.19
N ALA A 18 11.25 4.61 -1.49
CA ALA A 18 11.86 5.56 -0.57
C ALA A 18 10.90 6.60 0.04
N ASP A 19 9.74 6.84 -0.57
CA ASP A 19 8.77 7.82 -0.08
C ASP A 19 7.31 7.44 -0.43
N ARG A 20 6.38 7.95 0.39
CA ARG A 20 4.94 7.71 0.28
C ARG A 20 4.37 8.06 -1.10
N ARG A 21 4.79 9.18 -1.69
CA ARG A 21 4.25 9.68 -2.98
C ARG A 21 4.64 8.74 -4.12
N ARG A 22 5.87 8.21 -4.08
CA ARG A 22 6.37 7.28 -5.07
C ARG A 22 5.69 5.91 -4.96
N THR A 23 5.40 5.45 -3.74
CA THR A 23 4.58 4.24 -3.52
C THR A 23 3.16 4.43 -4.07
N ILE A 24 2.51 5.57 -3.80
CA ILE A 24 1.20 5.91 -4.39
C ILE A 24 1.25 5.89 -5.93
N GLY A 25 2.28 6.49 -6.52
CA GLY A 25 2.44 6.55 -7.97
C GLY A 25 2.60 5.17 -8.60
N LYS A 26 3.38 4.27 -7.98
CA LYS A 26 3.57 2.90 -8.44
C LYS A 26 2.28 2.08 -8.39
N ILE A 27 1.55 2.11 -7.26
CA ILE A 27 0.28 1.39 -7.11
C ILE A 27 -0.74 1.92 -8.14
N THR A 28 -0.81 3.24 -8.32
CA THR A 28 -1.72 3.86 -9.31
C THR A 28 -1.40 3.43 -10.74
N ALA A 29 -0.11 3.30 -11.08
CA ALA A 29 0.32 2.86 -12.41
C ALA A 29 0.03 1.37 -12.67
N ALA A 30 0.08 0.53 -11.63
CA ALA A 30 -0.22 -0.89 -11.73
C ALA A 30 -1.72 -1.21 -11.68
N MET A 31 -2.54 -0.30 -11.15
CA MET A 31 -3.98 -0.47 -10.96
C MET A 31 -4.76 -0.92 -12.21
N PRO A 32 -4.49 -0.43 -13.44
CA PRO A 32 -5.20 -0.88 -14.65
C PRO A 32 -4.98 -2.37 -14.99
N GLY A 33 -3.94 -2.99 -14.45
CA GLY A 33 -3.63 -4.42 -14.68
C GLY A 33 -4.08 -5.34 -13.55
N MET A 34 -4.73 -4.82 -12.50
CA MET A 34 -5.20 -5.60 -11.36
C MET A 34 -6.59 -6.18 -11.64
N ASP A 35 -6.87 -7.37 -11.10
CA ASP A 35 -8.23 -7.92 -11.08
C ASP A 35 -9.16 -7.11 -10.17
N GLY A 36 -10.47 -7.41 -10.17
CA GLY A 36 -11.47 -6.59 -9.47
C GLY A 36 -11.27 -6.50 -7.95
N ASP A 37 -10.78 -7.57 -7.33
CA ASP A 37 -10.54 -7.62 -5.88
C ASP A 37 -9.25 -6.88 -5.54
N MET A 38 -8.16 -7.13 -6.29
CA MET A 38 -6.92 -6.38 -6.18
C MET A 38 -7.10 -4.88 -6.49
N TRP A 39 -7.98 -4.53 -7.42
CA TRP A 39 -8.30 -3.15 -7.75
C TRP A 39 -8.98 -2.45 -6.56
N THR A 40 -9.92 -3.13 -5.91
CA THR A 40 -10.61 -2.62 -4.72
C THR A 40 -9.62 -2.46 -3.56
N LEU A 41 -8.76 -3.46 -3.33
CA LEU A 41 -7.69 -3.41 -2.33
C LEU A 41 -6.73 -2.23 -2.59
N ALA A 42 -6.29 -2.05 -3.83
CA ALA A 42 -5.42 -0.96 -4.23
C ALA A 42 -6.09 0.41 -4.04
N GLN A 43 -7.37 0.54 -4.38
CA GLN A 43 -8.11 1.78 -4.17
C GLN A 43 -8.23 2.14 -2.67
N GLN A 44 -8.51 1.16 -1.82
CA GLN A 44 -8.55 1.34 -0.37
C GLN A 44 -7.17 1.74 0.17
N THR A 45 -6.13 0.98 -0.19
CA THR A 45 -4.73 1.23 0.18
C THR A 45 -4.30 2.66 -0.20
N LEU A 46 -4.55 3.07 -1.45
CA LEU A 46 -4.23 4.42 -1.92
C LEU A 46 -5.00 5.50 -1.16
N SER A 47 -6.27 5.27 -0.83
CA SER A 47 -7.06 6.22 -0.05
C SER A 47 -6.47 6.41 1.34
N LYS A 48 -5.95 5.34 1.96
CA LYS A 48 -5.25 5.42 3.25
C LYS A 48 -3.90 6.13 3.13
N LEU A 49 -3.08 5.77 2.14
CA LEU A 49 -1.80 6.42 1.87
C LEU A 49 -1.96 7.93 1.58
N LYS A 50 -3.01 8.35 0.86
CA LYS A 50 -3.28 9.77 0.59
C LYS A 50 -3.65 10.57 1.85
N ARG A 51 -4.31 9.94 2.82
CA ARG A 51 -4.69 10.55 4.11
C ARG A 51 -3.53 10.55 5.13
N MET A 52 -2.56 9.66 4.95
CA MET A 52 -1.36 9.57 5.78
C MET A 52 -0.36 10.68 5.43
N THR A 53 0.38 11.17 6.43
CA THR A 53 1.48 12.14 6.22
C THR A 53 2.78 11.44 5.80
N ASP A 54 3.73 12.18 5.25
CA ASP A 54 5.04 11.60 4.88
C ASP A 54 5.79 11.10 6.14
N SER A 55 5.73 11.84 7.25
CA SER A 55 6.36 11.44 8.52
C SER A 55 5.75 10.17 9.13
N ASP A 56 4.42 10.00 9.03
CA ASP A 56 3.76 8.78 9.49
C ASP A 56 4.18 7.58 8.64
N TYR A 57 4.32 7.79 7.33
CA TYR A 57 4.77 6.75 6.41
C TYR A 57 6.20 6.30 6.70
N ASP A 58 7.12 7.24 6.92
CA ASP A 58 8.52 6.93 7.25
C ASP A 58 8.66 6.24 8.61
N SER A 59 7.72 6.47 9.52
CA SER A 59 7.66 5.82 10.83
C SER A 59 6.95 4.46 10.79
N GLN A 60 6.11 4.23 9.78
CA GLN A 60 5.37 2.97 9.60
C GLN A 60 6.31 1.92 8.99
N LYS A 61 6.40 0.77 9.65
CA LYS A 61 7.07 -0.41 9.10
C LYS A 61 6.02 -1.28 8.43
N PHE A 62 6.14 -1.44 7.12
CA PHE A 62 5.35 -2.40 6.36
C PHE A 62 6.11 -3.72 6.34
N TYR A 63 5.44 -4.81 6.72
CA TYR A 63 6.01 -6.15 6.66
C TYR A 63 5.32 -6.91 5.53
N PHE A 64 6.12 -7.58 4.71
CA PHE A 64 5.57 -8.55 3.78
C PHE A 64 5.39 -9.86 4.55
N THR A 65 4.16 -10.22 4.83
CA THR A 65 3.79 -11.49 5.46
C THR A 65 3.11 -12.35 4.41
N ASP A 66 3.81 -13.39 3.96
CA ASP A 66 3.16 -14.50 3.27
C ASP A 66 2.30 -15.20 4.33
N GLU A 67 0.97 -15.14 4.21
CA GLU A 67 0.04 -15.73 5.20
C GLU A 67 0.07 -17.28 5.21
N ASN A 68 1.15 -17.91 4.76
CA ASN A 68 1.36 -19.35 4.91
C ASN A 68 1.99 -19.66 6.27
N GLU A 69 1.18 -19.64 7.31
CA GLU A 69 1.38 -20.49 8.50
C GLU A 69 0.11 -21.28 8.83
#